data_AF-Q3YAJ8-F1
#
_entry.id   AF-Q3YAJ8-F1
#
_cell.length_a   1.000
_cell.length_b   1.000
_cell.length_c   1.000
_cell.angle_alpha   90.00
_cell.angle_beta   90.00
_cell.angle_gamma   90.00
#
_symmetry.space_group_name_H-M   'P 1'
#
loop_
_entity.id
_entity.type
_entity.pdbx_description
1 polymer ?
#
loop_
_entity_poly.entity_id
_entity_poly.type
_entity_poly.pdbx_seq_one_letter_code
_entity_poly.pdbx_strand_id
1 'polypeptide(L)'
;PVTVTVTNNREKTVKKIKAFVEQVANVVLYSSDYYVKPVAMEEAQEKVPPNSTLTKTLTLLPLLANNRERRGIALDGKIKHEDTNLAPSTIIKEGIDRTVLGILVSYQIKVKLTVSGFLGELTSSEVATEVPFRLMHPQPEDPAKESYQDANLVFEEFARHNLK
;
A
#
# COMPACT_ATOMS: atom_id res chain seq x y z
N PRO A 1 -0.14 3.08 10.50
CA PRO A 1 0.94 2.58 11.39
C PRO A 1 0.95 1.06 11.38
N VAL A 2 2.11 0.43 11.46
CA VAL A 2 2.30 -1.02 11.47
C VAL A 2 3.11 -1.39 12.70
N THR A 3 2.46 -2.03 13.67
CA THR A 3 3.14 -2.53 14.87
C THR A 3 3.57 -3.97 14.63
N VAL A 4 4.86 -4.21 14.79
CA VAL A 4 5.49 -5.51 14.61
C VAL A 4 6.05 -5.96 15.95
N THR A 5 5.59 -7.10 16.44
CA THR A 5 6.15 -7.78 17.61
C THR A 5 6.84 -9.05 17.14
N VAL A 6 8.14 -9.15 17.37
CA VAL A 6 8.96 -10.30 17.03
C VAL A 6 9.41 -10.97 18.32
N THR A 7 8.90 -12.17 18.59
CA THR A 7 9.35 -13.04 19.70
C THR A 7 10.28 -14.11 19.14
N ASN A 8 11.58 -13.96 19.37
CA ASN A 8 12.59 -14.83 18.82
C ASN A 8 13.03 -15.89 19.85
N ASN A 9 12.39 -17.05 19.83
CA ASN A 9 12.75 -18.20 20.68
C ASN A 9 13.78 -19.14 20.02
N ARG A 10 14.58 -18.62 19.08
CA ARG A 10 15.56 -19.39 18.30
C ARG A 10 16.97 -18.88 18.57
N GLU A 11 17.97 -19.67 18.16
CA GLU A 11 19.40 -19.36 18.30
C GLU A 11 19.93 -18.36 17.25
N LYS A 12 19.10 -18.02 16.26
CA LYS A 12 19.48 -17.13 15.15
C LYS A 12 19.03 -15.70 15.41
N THR A 13 19.80 -14.72 14.96
CA THR A 13 19.48 -13.30 15.11
C THR A 13 18.64 -12.81 13.92
N VAL A 14 17.57 -12.07 14.19
CA VAL A 14 16.89 -11.26 13.17
C VAL A 14 17.73 -10.01 12.94
N LYS A 15 18.31 -9.88 11.75
CA LYS A 15 19.21 -8.79 11.37
C LYS A 15 18.49 -7.53 10.94
N LYS A 16 17.35 -7.67 10.27
CA LYS A 16 16.58 -6.56 9.67
C LYS A 16 15.10 -6.86 9.72
N ILE A 17 14.31 -5.82 9.95
CA ILE A 17 12.85 -5.85 9.85
C ILE A 17 12.45 -4.80 8.83
N LYS A 18 11.87 -5.22 7.70
CA LYS A 18 11.33 -4.31 6.68
C LYS A 18 9.83 -4.45 6.62
N ALA A 19 9.12 -3.34 6.58
CA ALA A 19 7.71 -3.30 6.26
C ALA A 19 7.53 -2.65 4.88
N PHE A 20 6.58 -3.16 4.12
CA PHE A 20 6.19 -2.63 2.82
C PHE A 20 4.69 -2.46 2.77
N VAL A 21 4.22 -1.45 2.05
CA VAL A 21 2.87 -1.44 1.50
C VAL A 21 2.97 -1.86 0.05
N GLU A 22 2.33 -2.96 -0.32
CA GLU A 22 2.26 -3.45 -1.69
C GLU A 22 0.88 -3.18 -2.27
N GLN A 23 0.85 -2.64 -3.49
CA GLN A 23 -0.33 -2.57 -4.32
C GLN A 23 -0.35 -3.79 -5.23
N VAL A 24 -1.47 -4.52 -5.20
CA VAL A 24 -1.75 -5.69 -6.03
C VAL A 24 -2.84 -5.30 -7.02
N ALA A 25 -2.48 -5.19 -8.30
CA ALA A 25 -3.39 -4.93 -9.40
C ALA A 25 -3.55 -6.18 -10.27
N ASN A 26 -4.77 -6.68 -10.36
CA ASN A 26 -5.15 -7.84 -11.16
C ASN A 26 -6.05 -7.38 -12.33
N VAL A 27 -5.54 -7.49 -13.54
CA VAL A 27 -6.31 -7.22 -14.76
C VAL A 27 -7.11 -8.48 -15.08
N VAL A 28 -8.42 -8.34 -15.27
CA VAL A 28 -9.35 -9.50 -15.38
C VAL A 28 -10.25 -9.47 -16.62
N LEU A 29 -10.07 -8.50 -17.53
CA LEU A 29 -10.91 -8.35 -18.72
C LEU A 29 -10.38 -9.11 -19.94
N TYR A 30 -9.15 -8.80 -20.39
CA TYR A 30 -8.57 -9.35 -21.63
C TYR A 30 -7.41 -10.32 -21.38
N SER A 31 -6.65 -10.11 -20.32
CA SER A 31 -5.53 -10.94 -19.87
C SER A 31 -5.61 -11.04 -18.35
N SER A 32 -5.24 -12.18 -17.78
CA SER A 32 -5.17 -12.39 -16.33
C SER A 32 -3.80 -11.95 -15.78
N ASP A 33 -3.46 -10.68 -15.99
CA ASP A 33 -2.17 -10.12 -15.60
C ASP A 33 -2.17 -9.66 -14.14
N TYR A 34 -1.08 -9.97 -13.43
CA TYR A 34 -0.90 -9.61 -12.02
C TYR A 34 0.32 -8.71 -11.84
N TYR A 35 0.11 -7.53 -11.26
CA TYR A 35 1.15 -6.59 -10.90
C TYR A 35 1.17 -6.40 -9.39
N VAL A 36 2.30 -6.77 -8.76
CA VAL A 36 2.57 -6.50 -7.35
C VAL A 36 3.71 -5.52 -7.26
N LYS A 37 3.45 -4.33 -6.70
CA LYS A 37 4.46 -3.26 -6.58
C LYS A 37 4.48 -2.66 -5.18
N PRO A 38 5.65 -2.51 -4.54
CA PRO A 38 5.76 -1.76 -3.30
C PRO A 38 5.54 -0.27 -3.57
N VAL A 39 4.60 0.33 -2.84
CA VAL A 39 4.24 1.76 -2.89
C VAL A 39 4.69 2.53 -1.63
N ALA A 40 5.12 1.83 -0.58
CA ALA A 40 5.85 2.41 0.54
C ALA A 40 6.77 1.34 1.16
N MET A 41 7.87 1.77 1.79
CA MET A 41 8.80 0.90 2.50
C MET A 41 9.36 1.63 3.71
N GLU A 42 9.44 0.94 4.85
CA GLU A 42 10.19 1.37 6.02
C GLU A 42 11.04 0.21 6.56
N GLU A 43 12.22 0.51 7.12
CA GLU A 43 13.13 -0.48 7.70
C GLU A 43 13.47 -0.11 9.15
N ALA A 44 13.32 -1.05 10.07
CA ALA A 44 13.82 -0.91 11.43
C ALA A 44 15.31 -1.26 11.47
N GLN A 45 16.09 -0.47 12.20
CA GLN A 45 17.53 -0.69 12.38
C GLN A 45 17.84 -1.67 13.52
N GLU A 46 16.87 -1.87 14.43
CA GLU A 46 17.02 -2.76 15.57
C GLU A 46 17.07 -4.23 15.14
N LYS A 47 18.02 -4.95 15.73
CA LYS A 47 18.16 -6.41 15.60
C LYS A 47 17.36 -7.09 16.70
N VAL A 48 16.95 -8.33 16.47
CA VAL A 48 16.32 -9.19 17.51
C VAL A 48 17.26 -10.36 17.80
N PRO A 49 18.06 -10.29 18.89
CA PRO A 49 18.94 -11.38 19.32
C PRO A 49 18.19 -12.69 19.62
N PRO A 50 18.92 -13.80 19.79
CA PRO A 50 18.36 -15.06 20.27
C PRO A 50 17.64 -14.90 21.61
N ASN A 51 16.55 -15.64 21.80
CA ASN A 51 15.75 -15.67 23.04
C ASN A 51 15.30 -14.28 23.55
N SER A 52 14.97 -13.38 22.62
CA SER A 52 14.56 -12.00 22.94
C SER A 52 13.28 -11.61 22.19
N THR A 53 12.62 -10.56 22.68
CA THR A 53 11.43 -9.98 22.05
C THR A 53 11.65 -8.51 21.75
N LEU A 54 11.23 -8.07 20.56
CA LEU A 54 11.20 -6.66 20.16
C LEU A 54 9.79 -6.30 19.71
N THR A 55 9.29 -5.15 20.17
CA THR A 55 8.07 -4.53 19.62
C THR A 55 8.45 -3.18 19.02
N LYS A 56 8.14 -2.96 17.74
CA LYS A 56 8.42 -1.72 17.01
C LYS A 56 7.21 -1.31 16.18
N THR A 57 6.90 -0.02 16.18
CA THR A 57 5.89 0.56 15.30
C THR A 57 6.56 1.34 14.18
N LEU A 58 6.24 1.00 12.94
CA LEU A 58 6.70 1.67 11.71
C LEU A 58 5.52 2.41 11.07
N THR A 59 5.75 3.64 10.58
CA THR A 59 4.71 4.43 9.91
C THR A 59 5.00 4.49 8.43
N LEU A 60 4.18 3.82 7.63
CA LEU A 60 4.28 3.83 6.17
C LEU A 60 3.23 4.76 5.57
N LEU A 61 3.62 5.52 4.54
CA LEU A 61 2.76 6.45 3.81
C LEU A 61 2.72 6.09 2.31
N PRO A 62 1.71 5.34 1.86
CA PRO A 62 1.56 4.96 0.46
C PRO A 62 1.04 6.15 -0.37
N LEU A 63 1.97 6.99 -0.85
CA LEU A 63 1.65 8.19 -1.63
C LEU A 63 2.12 8.07 -3.08
N LEU A 64 1.32 8.55 -4.02
CA LEU A 64 1.73 8.60 -5.43
C LEU A 64 2.97 9.48 -5.63
N ALA A 65 3.11 10.56 -4.84
CA ALA A 65 4.26 11.46 -4.89
C ALA A 65 5.61 10.72 -4.81
N ASN A 66 5.69 9.66 -4.01
CA ASN A 66 6.91 8.85 -3.83
C ASN A 66 7.07 7.74 -4.89
N ASN A 67 6.12 7.61 -5.82
CA ASN A 67 6.04 6.49 -6.76
C ASN A 67 5.80 6.94 -8.22
N ARG A 68 5.94 8.23 -8.54
CA ARG A 68 5.66 8.78 -9.88
C ARG A 68 6.46 8.13 -11.01
N GLU A 69 7.70 7.71 -10.72
CA GLU A 69 8.55 7.05 -11.71
C GLU A 69 8.23 5.55 -11.87
N ARG A 70 7.48 4.95 -10.93
CA ARG A 70 7.14 3.53 -10.97
C ARG A 70 6.11 3.27 -12.06
N ARG A 71 6.33 2.21 -12.83
CA ARG A 71 5.39 1.68 -13.82
C ARG A 71 4.72 0.41 -13.28
N GLY A 72 3.52 0.13 -13.79
CA GLY A 72 2.73 -1.02 -13.38
C GLY A 72 2.06 -0.85 -12.00
N ILE A 73 1.78 0.39 -11.61
CA ILE A 73 0.91 0.73 -10.48
C ILE A 73 -0.43 1.23 -11.00
N ALA A 74 -1.51 0.87 -10.34
CA ALA A 74 -2.85 1.35 -10.63
C ALA A 74 -3.06 2.75 -10.03
N LEU A 75 -3.57 3.67 -10.83
CA LEU A 75 -3.91 5.05 -10.48
C LEU A 75 -5.40 5.30 -10.73
N ASP A 76 -5.98 6.28 -10.05
CA ASP A 76 -7.37 6.73 -10.27
C ASP A 76 -7.49 7.79 -11.39
N GLY A 77 -6.37 8.14 -12.03
CA GLY A 77 -6.28 9.18 -13.04
C GLY A 77 -5.08 9.02 -13.95
N LYS A 78 -4.80 10.05 -14.74
CA LYS A 78 -3.63 10.08 -15.64
C LYS A 78 -2.42 10.54 -14.86
N ILE A 79 -1.28 9.88 -15.07
CA ILE A 79 -0.01 10.20 -14.38
C ILE A 79 0.42 11.68 -14.47
N LYS A 80 -0.03 12.40 -15.50
CA LYS A 80 0.28 13.81 -15.73
C LYS A 80 -0.62 14.79 -14.97
N HIS A 81 -1.76 14.36 -14.41
CA HIS A 81 -2.67 15.27 -13.72
C HIS A 81 -2.28 15.42 -12.25
N GLU A 82 -2.41 16.64 -11.72
CA GLU A 82 -2.03 16.98 -10.35
C GLU A 82 -2.85 16.28 -9.28
N ASP A 83 -4.12 16.06 -9.56
CA ASP A 83 -5.11 15.47 -8.67
C ASP A 83 -5.10 13.92 -8.65
N THR A 84 -4.21 13.29 -9.43
CA THR A 84 -4.15 11.83 -9.52
C THR A 84 -3.50 11.22 -8.28
N ASN A 85 -4.08 10.13 -7.78
CA ASN A 85 -3.60 9.35 -6.65
C ASN A 85 -3.40 7.88 -7.03
N LEU A 86 -2.95 7.08 -6.05
CA LEU A 86 -2.99 5.62 -6.18
C LEU A 86 -4.45 5.17 -6.24
N ALA A 87 -4.78 4.20 -7.09
CA ALA A 87 -6.13 3.70 -7.21
C ALA A 87 -6.66 3.16 -5.86
N PRO A 88 -7.90 3.45 -5.45
CA PRO A 88 -8.48 2.90 -4.23
C PRO A 88 -8.69 1.38 -4.35
N SER A 89 -8.92 0.72 -3.23
CA SER A 89 -9.22 -0.72 -3.19
C SER A 89 -10.56 -1.00 -3.86
N THR A 90 -10.60 -2.00 -4.75
CA THR A 90 -11.83 -2.39 -5.43
C THR A 90 -12.79 -3.06 -4.45
N ILE A 91 -14.00 -2.52 -4.36
CA ILE A 91 -15.10 -3.11 -3.57
C ILE A 91 -15.98 -3.91 -4.52
N ILE A 92 -16.10 -5.21 -4.26
CA ILE A 92 -16.92 -6.12 -5.06
C ILE A 92 -18.22 -6.36 -4.31
N LYS A 93 -19.34 -5.94 -4.90
CA LYS A 93 -20.67 -6.22 -4.36
C LYS A 93 -21.01 -7.69 -4.57
N GLU A 94 -21.65 -8.31 -3.60
CA GLU A 94 -22.11 -9.69 -3.69
C GLU A 94 -23.03 -9.87 -4.91
N GLY A 95 -22.82 -10.96 -5.64
CA GLY A 95 -23.56 -11.28 -6.88
C GLY A 95 -23.04 -10.61 -8.15
N ILE A 96 -22.02 -9.73 -8.08
CA ILE A 96 -21.40 -9.13 -9.28
C ILE A 96 -20.17 -9.96 -9.69
N ASP A 97 -20.09 -10.29 -10.98
CA ASP A 97 -18.90 -10.92 -11.55
C ASP A 97 -17.72 -9.94 -11.54
N ARG A 98 -16.58 -10.42 -11.02
CA ARG A 98 -15.35 -9.64 -10.89
C ARG A 98 -14.78 -9.22 -12.24
N THR A 99 -15.03 -10.02 -13.29
CA THR A 99 -14.53 -9.73 -14.65
C THR A 99 -15.07 -8.41 -15.21
N VAL A 100 -16.28 -8.02 -14.79
CA VAL A 100 -16.96 -6.78 -15.20
C VAL A 100 -16.24 -5.52 -14.69
N LEU A 101 -15.44 -5.64 -13.62
CA LEU A 101 -14.75 -4.51 -13.00
C LEU A 101 -13.42 -4.15 -13.70
N GLY A 102 -12.94 -5.00 -14.63
CA GLY A 102 -11.77 -4.75 -15.46
C GLY A 102 -10.43 -4.89 -14.73
N ILE A 103 -10.15 -4.02 -13.76
CA ILE A 103 -8.93 -4.03 -12.94
C ILE A 103 -9.32 -4.08 -11.46
N LEU A 104 -8.86 -5.12 -10.77
CA LEU A 104 -9.07 -5.30 -9.34
C LEU A 104 -7.81 -4.82 -8.60
N VAL A 105 -7.95 -3.82 -7.75
CA VAL A 105 -6.87 -3.26 -6.95
C VAL A 105 -7.07 -3.63 -5.49
N SER A 106 -6.03 -4.14 -4.86
CA SER A 106 -6.00 -4.43 -3.42
C SER A 106 -4.65 -4.05 -2.83
N TYR A 107 -4.59 -3.89 -1.52
CA TYR A 107 -3.38 -3.50 -0.81
C TYR A 107 -3.10 -4.47 0.34
N GLN A 108 -1.82 -4.67 0.59
CA GLN A 108 -1.34 -5.46 1.71
C GLN A 108 -0.11 -4.84 2.34
N ILE A 109 0.01 -5.02 3.65
CA ILE A 109 1.23 -4.76 4.39
C ILE A 109 2.05 -6.05 4.38
N LYS A 110 3.28 -5.99 3.87
CA LYS A 110 4.22 -7.10 3.93
C LYS A 110 5.30 -6.81 4.93
N VAL A 111 5.45 -7.66 5.94
CA VAL A 111 6.56 -7.58 6.91
C VAL A 111 7.56 -8.68 6.58
N LYS A 112 8.82 -8.29 6.37
CA LYS A 112 9.93 -9.15 6.00
C LYS A 112 11.02 -9.11 7.06
N LEU A 113 11.34 -10.28 7.61
CA LEU A 113 12.42 -10.49 8.56
C LEU A 113 13.60 -11.15 7.85
N THR A 114 14.77 -10.51 7.91
CA THR A 114 16.02 -11.13 7.46
C THR A 114 16.72 -11.75 8.65
N VAL A 115 16.84 -13.07 8.67
CA VAL A 115 17.42 -13.87 9.76
C VAL A 115 18.84 -14.33 9.37
N SER A 116 19.76 -14.40 10.32
CA SER A 116 21.11 -14.96 10.09
C SER A 116 21.04 -16.41 9.61
N GLY A 117 21.84 -16.75 8.60
CA GLY A 117 21.92 -18.10 8.04
C GLY A 117 22.74 -19.06 8.90
N PHE A 118 22.82 -20.32 8.47
CA PHE A 118 23.55 -21.38 9.18
C PHE A 118 25.07 -21.24 9.06
N LEU A 119 25.56 -20.73 7.92
CA LEU A 119 26.98 -20.51 7.66
C LEU A 119 27.44 -19.12 8.16
N GLY A 120 27.05 -18.76 9.39
CA GLY A 120 27.41 -17.50 10.03
C GLY A 120 26.82 -16.24 9.36
N GLU A 121 27.53 -15.11 9.50
CA GLU A 121 27.03 -13.79 9.09
C GLU A 121 26.89 -13.61 7.56
N LEU A 122 27.59 -14.41 6.76
CA LEU A 122 27.63 -14.28 5.30
C LEU A 122 26.33 -14.73 4.62
N THR A 123 25.58 -15.62 5.25
CA THR A 123 24.30 -16.11 4.72
C THR A 123 23.13 -15.52 5.49
N SER A 124 22.00 -15.33 4.82
CA SER A 124 20.75 -14.92 5.44
C SER A 124 19.56 -15.65 4.85
N SER A 125 18.56 -15.91 5.69
CA SER A 125 17.26 -16.43 5.27
C SER A 125 16.22 -15.33 5.47
N GLU A 126 15.17 -15.34 4.66
CA GLU A 126 14.12 -14.34 4.72
C GLU A 126 12.78 -15.01 5.03
N VAL A 127 12.05 -14.43 5.98
CA VAL A 127 10.69 -14.84 6.32
C VAL A 127 9.80 -13.63 6.09
N ALA A 128 8.65 -13.82 5.44
CA ALA A 128 7.71 -12.75 5.19
C ALA A 128 6.29 -13.16 5.59
N THR A 129 5.50 -12.18 5.99
CA THR A 129 4.06 -12.33 6.23
C THR A 129 3.33 -11.11 5.69
N GLU A 130 2.05 -11.29 5.36
CA GLU A 130 1.24 -10.31 4.66
C GLU A 130 -0.09 -10.12 5.38
N VAL A 131 -0.52 -8.87 5.52
CA VAL A 131 -1.80 -8.48 6.14
C VAL A 131 -2.56 -7.56 5.18
N PRO A 132 -3.74 -7.96 4.69
CA PRO A 132 -4.51 -7.14 3.76
C PRO A 132 -5.15 -5.94 4.46
N PHE A 133 -5.29 -4.83 3.74
CA PHE A 133 -6.06 -3.66 4.18
C PHE A 133 -6.72 -2.94 3.00
N ARG A 134 -7.62 -1.99 3.28
CA ARG A 134 -8.26 -1.16 2.25
C ARG A 134 -7.72 0.26 2.30
N LEU A 135 -7.33 0.76 1.14
CA LEU A 135 -7.01 2.18 0.89
C LEU A 135 -8.17 2.80 0.12
N MET A 136 -8.74 3.89 0.64
CA MET A 136 -9.91 4.58 0.07
C MET A 136 -9.72 6.09 0.17
N HIS A 137 -10.52 6.84 -0.61
CA HIS A 137 -10.69 8.27 -0.40
C HIS A 137 -11.39 8.55 0.93
N PRO A 138 -11.18 9.74 1.53
CA PRO A 138 -11.96 10.18 2.68
C PRO A 138 -13.46 10.13 2.42
N GLN A 139 -14.24 9.97 3.47
CA GLN A 139 -15.70 10.03 3.37
C GLN A 139 -16.11 11.45 2.94
N PRO A 140 -17.01 11.59 1.94
CA PRO A 140 -17.55 12.90 1.58
C PRO A 140 -18.32 13.52 2.74
N GLU A 141 -18.48 14.85 2.71
CA GLU A 141 -19.28 15.56 3.71
C GLU A 141 -20.76 15.15 3.64
N ASP A 142 -21.46 15.32 4.76
CA ASP A 142 -22.85 14.91 4.90
C ASP A 142 -23.76 15.80 4.04
N PRO A 143 -24.48 15.24 3.04
CA PRO A 143 -25.34 16.03 2.16
C PRO A 143 -26.48 16.73 2.90
N ALA A 144 -26.84 16.29 4.12
CA ALA A 144 -27.86 16.95 4.94
C ALA A 144 -27.40 18.30 5.54
N LYS A 145 -26.10 18.62 5.46
CA LYS A 145 -25.54 19.89 5.95
C LYS A 145 -25.42 20.96 4.86
N GLU A 146 -25.70 20.63 3.60
CA GLU A 146 -25.73 21.60 2.52
C GLU A 146 -27.04 22.42 2.59
N SER A 147 -27.03 23.49 3.38
CA SER A 147 -28.07 24.51 3.27
C SER A 147 -27.88 25.25 1.94
N TYR A 148 -28.78 25.02 0.98
CA TYR A 148 -28.88 25.82 -0.23
C TYR A 148 -29.29 27.26 0.13
N GLN A 149 -28.32 28.11 0.46
CA GLN A 149 -28.49 29.56 0.56
C GLN A 149 -27.55 30.21 -0.44
N ASP A 150 -28.09 31.04 -1.33
CA ASP A 150 -27.41 31.98 -2.25
C ASP A 150 -25.96 31.61 -2.59
N ALA A 151 -25.78 30.43 -3.21
CA ALA A 151 -24.46 29.97 -3.59
C ALA A 151 -23.89 30.89 -4.67
N ASN A 152 -22.83 31.62 -4.34
CA ASN A 152 -22.02 32.35 -5.32
C ASN A 152 -21.30 31.33 -6.20
N LEU A 153 -21.94 30.94 -7.29
CA LEU A 153 -21.36 29.99 -8.25
C LEU A 153 -20.10 30.59 -8.85
N VAL A 154 -18.97 29.91 -8.64
CA VAL A 154 -17.69 30.22 -9.26
C VAL A 154 -17.50 29.27 -10.43
N PHE A 155 -17.38 29.81 -11.64
CA PHE A 155 -17.08 29.01 -12.82
C PHE A 155 -15.58 28.78 -12.93
N GLU A 156 -15.20 27.53 -13.17
CA GLU A 156 -13.82 27.11 -13.40
C GLU A 156 -13.73 26.22 -14.65
N GLU A 157 -12.53 26.09 -15.22
CA GLU A 157 -12.32 25.19 -16.35
C GLU A 157 -12.38 23.73 -15.89
N PHE A 158 -13.07 22.89 -16.66
CA PHE A 158 -13.10 21.44 -16.43
C PHE A 158 -11.74 20.76 -16.70
N ALA A 159 -10.85 21.43 -17.44
CA ALA A 159 -9.54 20.89 -17.76
C ALA A 159 -8.68 20.74 -16.50
N ARG A 160 -8.25 19.51 -16.21
CA ARG A 160 -7.40 19.23 -15.05
C ARG A 160 -6.03 19.86 -15.22
N HIS A 161 -5.52 20.42 -14.14
CA HIS A 161 -4.16 20.91 -14.05
C HIS A 161 -3.17 19.75 -14.23
N ASN A 162 -2.17 19.95 -15.08
CA ASN A 162 -1.07 19.01 -15.18
C ASN A 162 -0.08 19.26 -14.02
N LEU A 163 0.57 18.19 -13.58
CA LEU A 163 1.78 18.23 -12.76
C LEU A 163 2.79 19.22 -13.37
N LYS A 164 3.36 20.06 -12.50
CA LYS A 164 4.58 20.82 -12.82
C LYS A 164 5.80 19.90 -12.82
#